data_AF-A0A3S5DN66-F1
#
_entry.id   AF-A0A3S5DN66-F1
#
_cell.length_a   1.000
_cell.length_b   1.000
_cell.length_c   1.000
_cell.angle_alpha   90.00
_cell.angle_beta   90.00
_cell.angle_gamma   90.00
#
_symmetry.space_group_name_H-M   'P 1'
#
loop_
_entity.id
_entity.type
_entity.pdbx_description
1 polymer ?
#
loop_
_entity_poly.entity_id
_entity_poly.type
_entity_poly.pdbx_seq_one_letter_code
_entity_poly.pdbx_strand_id
1 'polypeptide(L)' 'MKPENKIPVLTRLSDEMTAVVNFQQPGLPPWPADGDIETQRSSIIFLSAVSGMPTRRP' A
#
# COMPACT_ATOMS: atom_id res chain seq x y z
N MET A 1 5.13 -3.13 21.26
CA MET A 1 3.72 -3.44 21.60
C MET A 1 3.39 -4.83 21.08
N LYS A 2 2.70 -5.65 21.87
CA LYS A 2 2.20 -6.94 21.39
C LYS A 2 1.13 -6.70 20.30
N PRO A 3 1.09 -7.47 19.19
CA PRO A 3 0.11 -7.28 18.11
C PRO A 3 -1.33 -7.29 18.61
N GLU A 4 -1.61 -8.10 19.62
CA GLU A 4 -2.94 -8.28 20.22
C GLU A 4 -3.41 -7.01 20.96
N ASN A 5 -2.48 -6.14 21.36
CA ASN A 5 -2.79 -4.87 22.02
C ASN A 5 -3.02 -3.72 21.02
N LYS A 6 -2.93 -3.98 19.72
CA LYS A 6 -3.13 -2.95 18.70
C LYS A 6 -4.62 -2.63 18.57
N ILE A 7 -4.92 -1.35 18.35
CA ILE A 7 -6.27 -0.93 17.97
C ILE A 7 -6.61 -1.57 16.61
N PRO A 8 -7.81 -2.14 16.43
CA PRO A 8 -8.26 -2.64 15.14
C PRO A 8 -8.60 -1.45 14.22
N VAL A 9 -7.57 -0.83 13.64
CA VAL A 9 -7.71 0.42 12.88
C VAL A 9 -8.65 0.25 11.69
N LEU A 10 -8.55 -0.87 10.95
CA LEU A 10 -9.36 -1.10 9.75
C LEU A 10 -10.86 -1.15 10.01
N THR A 11 -11.31 -1.58 11.19
CA THR A 11 -12.74 -1.61 11.54
C THR A 11 -13.26 -0.27 12.08
N ARG A 12 -12.38 0.72 12.25
CA ARG A 12 -12.69 2.05 12.81
C ARG A 12 -12.48 3.18 11.81
N LEU A 13 -12.15 2.85 10.56
CA LEU A 13 -12.02 3.84 9.50
C LEU A 13 -13.38 4.44 9.15
N SER A 14 -13.38 5.67 8.63
CA SER A 14 -14.57 6.24 7.99
C SER A 14 -14.95 5.45 6.74
N ASP A 15 -16.18 5.61 6.28
CA ASP A 15 -16.65 4.97 5.04
C ASP A 15 -15.80 5.38 3.83
N GLU A 16 -15.41 6.65 3.75
CA GLU A 16 -14.53 7.17 2.69
C GLU A 16 -13.17 6.43 2.67
N MET A 17 -12.55 6.28 3.83
CA MET A 17 -11.27 5.57 3.93
C MET A 17 -11.42 4.07 3.70
N THR A 18 -12.55 3.50 4.10
CA THR A 18 -12.88 2.09 3.84
C THR A 18 -13.02 1.82 2.34
N ALA A 19 -13.60 2.76 1.58
CA ALA A 19 -13.68 2.65 0.13
C ALA A 19 -12.29 2.64 -0.52
N VAL A 20 -11.36 3.47 -0.03
CA VAL A 20 -9.96 3.48 -0.51
C VAL A 20 -9.24 2.17 -0.18
N VAL A 21 -9.41 1.62 1.03
CA VAL A 21 -8.78 0.35 1.43
C VAL A 21 -9.29 -0.83 0.59
N ASN A 22 -10.58 -0.83 0.23
CA ASN A 22 -11.18 -1.90 -0.56
C ASN A 22 -10.97 -1.74 -2.08
N PHE A 23 -10.35 -0.65 -2.51
CA PHE A 23 -10.04 -0.44 -3.92
C PHE A 23 -9.00 -1.47 -4.40
N GLN A 24 -9.36 -2.24 -5.43
CA GLN A 24 -8.46 -3.21 -6.05
C GLN A 24 -7.81 -2.61 -7.29
N GLN A 25 -6.48 -2.75 -7.38
CA GLN A 25 -5.71 -2.33 -8.54
C GLN A 25 -5.26 -3.56 -9.35
N PRO A 26 -6.07 -4.00 -10.34
CA PRO A 26 -5.71 -5.12 -11.19
C PRO A 26 -4.46 -4.76 -12.01
N GLY A 27 -3.50 -5.69 -12.10
CA GLY A 27 -2.27 -5.51 -12.87
C GLY A 27 -1.04 -5.08 -12.07
N LEU A 28 -1.14 -4.92 -10.75
CA LEU A 28 0.04 -4.84 -9.89
C LEU A 28 0.72 -6.22 -9.77
N PRO A 29 2.06 -6.29 -9.84
CA PRO A 29 2.79 -7.50 -9.46
C PRO A 29 2.58 -7.79 -7.96
N PRO A 30 2.75 -9.05 -7.52
CA PRO A 30 2.67 -9.39 -6.10
C PRO A 30 3.72 -8.61 -5.29
N TRP A 31 3.38 -8.29 -4.04
CA TRP A 31 4.29 -7.56 -3.16
C TRP A 31 5.57 -8.36 -2.91
N PRO A 32 6.76 -7.75 -3.06
CA PRO A 32 8.03 -8.43 -2.82
C PRO A 32 8.35 -8.46 -1.31
N ALA A 33 7.73 -9.38 -0.58
CA ALA A 33 7.85 -9.49 0.88
C ALA A 33 9.30 -9.62 1.38
N ASP A 34 10.14 -10.36 0.63
CA ASP A 34 11.56 -10.58 0.92
C ASP A 34 12.49 -9.78 -0.01
N GLY A 35 11.94 -8.81 -0.75
CA GLY A 35 12.71 -7.96 -1.64
C GLY A 35 13.64 -7.03 -0.88
N ASP A 36 14.83 -6.80 -1.44
CA ASP A 36 15.72 -5.76 -0.97
C ASP A 36 15.13 -4.35 -1.17
N ILE A 37 15.81 -3.33 -0.65
CA ILE A 37 15.33 -1.95 -0.69
C ILE A 37 15.10 -1.49 -2.15
N GLU A 38 15.90 -1.96 -3.09
CA GLU A 38 15.76 -1.62 -4.51
C GLU A 38 14.50 -2.23 -5.13
N THR A 39 14.20 -3.48 -4.79
CA THR A 39 12.97 -4.18 -5.22
C THR A 39 11.72 -3.53 -4.61
N GLN A 40 11.77 -3.12 -3.33
CA GLN A 40 10.67 -2.41 -2.68
C GLN A 40 10.45 -1.02 -3.29
N ARG A 41 11.52 -0.26 -3.58
CA ARG A 41 11.44 1.05 -4.25
C ARG A 41 10.82 0.93 -5.64
N SER A 42 11.26 -0.06 -6.42
CA SER A 42 10.73 -0.31 -7.77
C SER A 42 9.23 -0.62 -7.71
N SER A 43 8.78 -1.38 -6.71
CA SER A 43 7.36 -1.67 -6.51
C SER A 43 6.54 -0.42 -6.18
N ILE A 44 7.05 0.49 -5.34
CA ILE A 44 6.38 1.77 -5.02
C ILE A 44 6.32 2.69 -6.24
N ILE A 45 7.39 2.75 -7.05
CA ILE A 45 7.42 3.52 -8.30
C ILE A 45 6.40 2.97 -9.29
N PHE A 46 6.31 1.65 -9.42
CA PHE A 46 5.33 0.99 -10.27
C PHE A 46 3.88 1.28 -9.80
N LEU A 47 3.61 1.18 -8.50
CA LEU A 47 2.31 1.57 -7.93
C LEU A 47 1.95 3.02 -8.28
N SER A 48 2.92 3.93 -8.18
CA SER A 48 2.72 5.36 -8.47
C SER A 48 2.43 5.60 -9.96
N ALA A 49 3.17 4.94 -10.86
CA ALA A 49 2.99 5.05 -12.30
C ALA A 49 1.61 4.54 -12.75
N VAL A 50 1.12 3.45 -12.17
CA VAL A 50 -0.16 2.84 -12.55
C VAL A 50 -1.35 3.55 -11.88
N SER A 51 -1.16 4.18 -10.72
CA SER A 51 -2.21 4.96 -10.03
C SER A 51 -2.32 6.41 -10.53
N GLY A 52 -1.42 6.86 -11.42
CA GLY A 52 -1.35 8.25 -11.87
C GLY A 52 -0.92 9.24 -10.78
N MET A 53 -0.43 8.75 -9.63
CA MET A 53 0.08 9.60 -8.56
C MET A 53 1.52 10.05 -8.85
N PRO A 54 1.83 11.36 -8.77
CA PRO A 54 3.16 11.86 -9.01
C PRO A 54 4.13 11.37 -7.93
N THR A 55 5.10 10.55 -8.34
CA THR A 55 6.22 10.16 -7.47
C THR A 55 7.15 11.37 -7.32
N ARG A 56 7.31 11.90 -6.10
CA ARG A 56 8.45 12.78 -5.80
C ARG A 56 9.71 11.91 -5.92
N ARG A 57 10.44 12.08 -7.04
CA ARG A 57 11.80 11.54 -7.14
C ARG A 57 12.65 12.21 -6.04
N PRO A 58 13.52 11.45 -5.34
CA PRO A 58 14.49 12.05 -4.44
C PRO A 58 15.48 12.95 -5.19
#